data_AF-A0A0A7PNN9-F1
#
_entry.id   AF-A0A0A7PNN9-F1
#
_cell.length_a   1.000
_cell.length_b   1.000
_cell.length_c   1.000
_cell.angle_alpha   90.00
_cell.angle_beta   90.00
_cell.angle_gamma   90.00
#
_symmetry.space_group_name_H-M   'P 1'
#
loop_
_entity.id
_entity.type
_entity.pdbx_description
1 polymer ?
#
loop_
_entity_poly.entity_id
_entity_poly.type
_entity_poly.pdbx_seq_one_letter_code
_entity_poly.pdbx_strand_id
1 'polypeptide(L)'
;MNVEILAHPELKSALNRLIDLARADTGQSARVTNFLLAWWDGDQWGNFPLTDLFGVDRDVAADMATVFAFLGQHGGAVYIDAFGDQYRGQMADLVDRWRPD
;
A
#
# COMPACT_ATOMS: atom_id res chain seq x y z
N MET A 1 14.24 4.43 -10.94
CA MET A 1 13.41 5.48 -11.59
C MET A 1 12.68 6.18 -10.46
N ASN A 2 12.90 7.47 -10.23
CA ASN A 2 12.14 8.21 -9.23
C ASN A 2 10.83 8.62 -9.91
N VAL A 3 9.72 8.05 -9.45
CA VAL A 3 8.39 8.43 -9.93
C VAL A 3 7.91 9.55 -9.04
N GLU A 4 7.58 10.69 -9.63
CA GLU A 4 7.14 11.83 -8.84
C GLU A 4 5.66 11.65 -8.45
N ILE A 5 5.42 11.13 -7.25
CA ILE A 5 4.05 10.92 -6.72
C ILE A 5 3.23 12.22 -6.68
N LEU A 6 3.89 13.38 -6.68
CA LEU A 6 3.24 14.69 -6.72
C LEU A 6 2.45 14.93 -8.01
N ALA A 7 2.80 14.24 -9.11
CA ALA A 7 2.03 14.26 -10.34
C ALA A 7 0.69 13.49 -10.23
N HIS A 8 0.48 12.75 -9.15
CA HIS A 8 -0.71 11.95 -8.87
C HIS A 8 -1.27 12.27 -7.48
N PRO A 9 -1.94 13.42 -7.29
CA PRO A 9 -2.39 13.88 -5.98
C PRO A 9 -3.42 12.94 -5.33
N GLU A 10 -4.26 12.29 -6.13
CA GLU A 10 -5.22 11.29 -5.67
C GLU A 10 -4.51 10.04 -5.14
N LEU A 11 -3.53 9.53 -5.89
CA LEU A 11 -2.68 8.41 -5.45
C LEU A 11 -1.96 8.77 -4.15
N LYS A 12 -1.32 9.93 -4.08
CA LYS A 12 -0.61 10.37 -2.88
C LYS A 12 -1.52 10.40 -1.67
N SER A 13 -2.74 10.94 -1.84
CA SER A 13 -3.70 11.07 -0.75
C SER A 13 -4.24 9.71 -0.31
N ALA A 14 -4.58 8.83 -1.24
CA ALA A 14 -5.00 7.46 -0.97
C ALA A 14 -3.88 6.68 -0.26
N LEU A 15 -2.66 6.76 -0.76
CA LEU A 15 -1.51 6.06 -0.19
C LEU A 15 -1.24 6.48 1.26
N ASN A 16 -1.24 7.78 1.54
CA ASN A 16 -1.04 8.28 2.90
C ASN A 16 -2.12 7.77 3.86
N ARG A 17 -3.40 7.81 3.45
CA ARG A 17 -4.50 7.26 4.27
C ARG A 17 -4.36 5.77 4.53
N LEU A 18 -3.95 5.00 3.51
CA LEU A 18 -3.72 3.56 3.66
C LEU A 18 -2.56 3.27 4.62
N ILE A 19 -1.44 4.00 4.52
CA ILE A 19 -0.29 3.85 5.42
C ILE A 19 -0.68 4.22 6.86
N ASP A 20 -1.42 5.31 7.05
CA ASP A 20 -1.92 5.71 8.37
C ASP A 20 -2.84 4.63 8.96
N LEU A 21 -3.74 4.06 8.16
CA LEU A 21 -4.64 2.98 8.58
C LEU A 21 -3.89 1.66 8.86
N ALA A 22 -2.88 1.31 8.08
CA ALA A 22 -2.02 0.14 8.33
C ALA A 22 -1.23 0.25 9.65
N ARG A 23 -0.94 1.49 10.06
CA ARG A 23 -0.35 1.83 11.36
C ARG A 23 -1.37 1.96 12.48
N ALA A 24 -2.65 2.02 12.18
CA ALA A 24 -3.67 1.88 13.20
C ALA A 24 -3.71 0.42 13.68
N ASP A 25 -4.12 0.17 14.91
CA ASP A 25 -4.29 -1.19 15.45
C ASP A 25 -5.77 -1.56 15.38
N THR A 26 -6.28 -1.70 14.15
CA THR A 26 -7.69 -2.03 13.87
C THR A 26 -7.83 -3.32 13.08
N GLY A 27 -9.04 -3.88 13.04
CA GLY A 27 -9.32 -5.08 12.24
C GLY A 27 -9.10 -4.89 10.72
N GLN A 28 -9.11 -3.65 10.22
CA GLN A 28 -8.84 -3.36 8.81
C GLN A 28 -7.34 -3.15 8.52
N SER A 29 -6.56 -2.81 9.56
CA SER A 29 -5.14 -2.49 9.44
C SER A 29 -4.33 -3.66 8.87
N ALA A 30 -4.60 -4.89 9.32
CA ALA A 30 -3.95 -6.08 8.80
C ALA A 30 -4.17 -6.27 7.28
N ARG A 31 -5.40 -6.00 6.81
CA ARG A 31 -5.77 -6.16 5.40
C ARG A 31 -5.13 -5.09 4.53
N VAL A 32 -5.08 -3.85 5.02
CA VAL A 32 -4.37 -2.76 4.36
C VAL A 32 -2.87 -3.02 4.32
N THR A 33 -2.30 -3.53 5.40
CA THR A 33 -0.89 -3.95 5.40
C THR A 33 -0.62 -5.05 4.38
N ASN A 34 -1.48 -6.08 4.28
CA ASN A 34 -1.32 -7.12 3.25
C ASN A 34 -1.31 -6.53 1.84
N PHE A 35 -2.20 -5.59 1.55
CA PHE A 35 -2.24 -4.89 0.27
C PHE A 35 -0.92 -4.14 -0.02
N LEU A 36 -0.48 -3.30 0.92
CA LEU A 36 0.72 -2.48 0.75
C LEU A 36 1.98 -3.33 0.62
N LEU A 37 2.13 -4.35 1.47
CA LEU A 37 3.30 -5.23 1.46
C LEU A 37 3.32 -6.13 0.21
N ALA A 38 2.17 -6.63 -0.23
CA ALA A 38 2.07 -7.40 -1.48
C ALA A 38 2.46 -6.57 -2.70
N TRP A 39 2.16 -5.27 -2.70
CA TRP A 39 2.63 -4.37 -3.74
C TRP A 39 4.15 -4.12 -3.65
N TRP A 40 4.71 -3.96 -2.45
CA TRP A 40 6.14 -3.71 -2.30
C TRP A 40 6.99 -4.91 -2.71
N ASP A 41 6.69 -6.09 -2.16
CA ASP A 41 7.26 -7.38 -2.57
C ASP A 41 6.40 -8.51 -1.99
N GLY A 42 5.50 -9.07 -2.80
CA GLY A 42 4.59 -10.13 -2.38
C GLY A 42 5.26 -11.49 -2.15
N ASP A 43 6.39 -11.76 -2.81
CA ASP A 43 7.15 -12.99 -2.61
C ASP A 43 7.87 -12.97 -1.25
N GLN A 44 8.34 -11.80 -0.83
CA GLN A 44 9.02 -11.62 0.44
C GLN A 44 8.06 -11.37 1.62
N TRP A 45 7.07 -10.49 1.45
CA TRP A 45 6.24 -9.98 2.55
C TRP A 45 4.80 -10.50 2.55
N GLY A 46 4.48 -11.40 1.63
CA GLY A 46 3.18 -12.06 1.52
C GLY A 46 2.22 -11.33 0.57
N ASN A 47 1.20 -12.08 0.15
CA ASN A 47 0.27 -11.67 -0.90
C ASN A 47 -1.01 -11.00 -0.36
N PHE A 48 -1.75 -10.35 -1.25
CA PHE A 48 -3.06 -9.75 -0.97
C PHE A 48 -4.21 -10.57 -1.57
N PRO A 49 -5.05 -11.24 -0.76
CA PRO A 49 -6.26 -11.89 -1.25
C PRO A 49 -7.32 -10.86 -1.64
N LEU A 50 -7.92 -10.96 -2.84
CA LEU A 50 -9.01 -10.05 -3.24
C LEU A 50 -10.21 -10.08 -2.27
N THR A 51 -10.40 -11.18 -1.53
CA THR A 51 -11.43 -11.30 -0.49
C THR A 51 -11.19 -10.38 0.71
N ASP A 52 -9.98 -9.83 0.88
CA ASP A 52 -9.72 -8.83 1.92
C ASP A 52 -10.52 -7.55 1.70
N LEU A 53 -10.94 -7.25 0.46
CA LEU A 53 -11.85 -6.14 0.16
C LEU A 53 -13.22 -6.26 0.85
N PHE A 54 -13.66 -7.47 1.22
CA PHE A 54 -14.93 -7.66 1.92
C PHE A 54 -14.86 -7.24 3.40
N GLY A 55 -13.65 -7.09 3.94
CA GLY A 55 -13.40 -6.81 5.34
C GLY A 55 -12.90 -5.40 5.63
N VAL A 56 -12.98 -4.49 4.66
CA VAL A 56 -12.60 -3.08 4.80
C VAL A 56 -13.78 -2.16 4.47
N ASP A 57 -13.75 -0.93 4.99
CA ASP A 57 -14.75 0.07 4.65
C ASP A 57 -14.66 0.47 3.17
N ARG A 58 -15.78 0.97 2.62
CA ARG A 58 -15.88 1.32 1.19
C ARG A 58 -14.84 2.35 0.76
N ASP A 59 -14.55 3.32 1.63
CA ASP A 59 -13.57 4.37 1.34
C ASP A 59 -12.14 3.81 1.32
N VAL A 60 -11.84 2.83 2.18
CA VAL A 60 -10.56 2.12 2.20
C VAL A 60 -10.39 1.28 0.94
N ALA A 61 -11.44 0.56 0.52
CA ALA A 61 -11.44 -0.18 -0.74
C ALA A 61 -11.25 0.75 -1.96
N ALA A 62 -11.85 1.95 -1.94
CA ALA A 62 -11.66 2.94 -2.99
C ALA A 62 -10.21 3.47 -3.06
N ASP A 63 -9.56 3.66 -1.90
CA ASP A 63 -8.15 4.03 -1.85
C ASP A 63 -7.24 2.92 -2.41
N MET A 64 -7.51 1.65 -2.07
CA MET A 64 -6.80 0.51 -2.69
C MET A 64 -7.01 0.45 -4.20
N ALA A 65 -8.24 0.69 -4.68
CA ALA A 65 -8.55 0.71 -6.09
C ALA A 65 -7.84 1.85 -6.83
N THR A 66 -7.65 3.01 -6.18
CA THR A 66 -6.88 4.14 -6.73
C THR A 66 -5.42 3.74 -6.97
N VAL A 67 -4.80 3.05 -6.02
CA VAL A 67 -3.43 2.50 -6.18
C VAL A 67 -3.40 1.48 -7.32
N PHE A 68 -4.34 0.53 -7.34
CA PHE A 68 -4.40 -0.49 -8.40
C PHE A 68 -4.57 0.11 -9.80
N ALA A 69 -5.46 1.09 -9.96
CA ALA A 69 -5.68 1.77 -11.24
C ALA A 69 -4.42 2.51 -11.70
N PHE A 70 -3.72 3.19 -10.78
CA PHE A 70 -2.44 3.82 -11.09
C PHE A 70 -1.42 2.81 -11.60
N LEU A 71 -1.25 1.68 -10.92
CA LEU A 71 -0.31 0.63 -11.32
C LEU A 71 -0.65 0.05 -12.70
N GLY A 72 -1.92 -0.22 -12.96
CA GLY A 72 -2.39 -0.75 -14.25
C GLY A 72 -2.21 0.21 -15.44
N GLN A 73 -2.01 1.50 -15.19
CA GLN A 73 -1.77 2.51 -16.22
C GLN A 73 -0.28 2.70 -16.55
N HIS A 74 0.63 2.10 -15.78
CA HIS A 74 2.07 2.22 -15.99
C HIS A 74 2.61 1.00 -16.75
N GLY A 75 3.43 1.26 -17.79
CA GLY A 75 3.99 0.22 -18.66
C GLY A 75 5.11 -0.64 -18.04
N GLY A 76 5.34 -0.53 -16.73
CA GLY A 76 6.39 -1.25 -16.01
C GLY A 76 6.15 -1.24 -14.50
N ALA A 77 7.00 -1.96 -13.76
CA ALA A 77 6.90 -2.05 -12.32
C ALA A 77 7.19 -0.69 -11.65
N VAL A 78 6.21 -0.19 -10.89
CA VAL A 78 6.38 0.94 -9.98
C VAL A 78 6.18 0.42 -8.57
N TYR A 79 7.26 0.42 -7.79
CA TYR A 79 7.21 0.04 -6.37
C TYR A 79 7.07 1.29 -5.51
N ILE A 80 6.53 1.10 -4.31
CA ILE A 80 6.22 2.18 -3.39
C ILE A 80 7.46 2.99 -2.95
N ASP A 81 8.65 2.38 -2.90
CA ASP A 81 9.90 3.06 -2.57
C ASP A 81 10.44 3.95 -3.71
N ALA A 82 9.91 3.81 -4.93
CA ALA A 82 10.19 4.73 -6.04
C ALA A 82 9.67 6.15 -5.80
N PHE A 83 8.78 6.35 -4.81
CA PHE A 83 8.22 7.64 -4.41
C PHE A 83 9.04 8.38 -3.35
N GLY A 84 10.14 7.78 -2.87
CA GLY A 84 11.11 8.42 -1.98
C GLY A 84 11.35 7.68 -0.66
N ASP A 85 12.45 8.04 0.01
CA ASP A 85 12.95 7.37 1.22
C ASP A 85 11.93 7.34 2.36
N GLN A 86 11.05 8.35 2.46
CA GLN A 86 9.99 8.33 3.48
C GLN A 86 9.04 7.14 3.33
N TYR A 87 8.68 6.75 2.11
CA TYR A 87 7.76 5.62 1.90
C TYR A 87 8.49 4.30 2.13
N ARG A 88 9.75 4.21 1.73
CA ARG A 88 10.60 3.05 2.05
C ARG A 88 10.67 2.82 3.57
N GLY A 89 10.98 3.86 4.33
CA GLY A 89 10.99 3.79 5.80
C GLY A 89 9.62 3.43 6.36
N GLN A 90 8.55 3.99 5.77
CA GLN A 90 7.21 3.69 6.23
C GLN A 90 6.80 2.23 6.04
N MET A 91 7.27 1.60 4.96
CA MET A 91 7.02 0.20 4.66
C MET A 91 7.87 -0.73 5.52
N ALA A 92 9.12 -0.35 5.81
CA ALA A 92 9.95 -1.08 6.75
C ALA A 92 9.29 -1.15 8.14
N ASP A 93 8.74 -0.04 8.64
CA ASP A 93 7.98 -0.04 9.91
C ASP A 93 6.77 -1.00 9.88
N LEU A 94 6.10 -1.15 8.72
CA LEU A 94 4.98 -2.09 8.57
C LEU A 94 5.47 -3.53 8.56
N VAL A 95 6.61 -3.83 7.95
CA VAL A 95 7.26 -5.15 8.01
C VAL A 95 7.58 -5.49 9.47
N ASP A 96 8.30 -4.62 10.17
CA ASP A 96 8.70 -4.85 11.57
C ASP A 96 7.49 -5.11 12.48
N ARG A 97 6.37 -4.45 12.19
CA ARG A 97 5.14 -4.61 12.97
C ARG A 97 4.36 -5.89 12.64
N TRP A 98 4.19 -6.19 11.35
CA TRP A 98 3.21 -7.17 10.89
C TRP A 98 3.83 -8.47 10.36
N ARG A 99 5.15 -8.50 10.22
CA ARG A 99 5.97 -9.67 9.90
C ARG A 99 7.08 -9.83 10.94
N PRO A 100 6.78 -9.79 12.26
CA PRO A 100 7.77 -10.23 13.24
C PRO A 100 8.02 -11.73 13.00
N ASP A 101 9.28 -12.13 13.00
CA ASP A 101 9.69 -13.54 12.81
C ASP A 101 8.84 -14.54 13.62
#